data_AF-A0A2V9P6X8-F1
#
_entry.id   AF-A0A2V9P6X8-F1
#
_cell.length_a   1.000
_cell.length_b   1.000
_cell.length_c   1.000
_cell.angle_alpha   90.00
_cell.angle_beta   90.00
_cell.angle_gamma   90.00
#
_symmetry.space_group_name_H-M   'P 1'
#
loop_
_entity.id
_entity.type
_entity.pdbx_description
1 polymer ?
#
loop_
_entity_poly.entity_id
_entity_poly.type
_entity_poly.pdbx_seq_one_letter_code
_entity_poly.pdbx_strand_id
1 'polypeptide(L)'
;MASELYNTIDALSREKGIDPQIVVSAVEDAIVVATRKYYKSQENLRAQLDKDTGKIRAFAVKTIVEAPEQVEDPTLQVTIDEARKSDPNAEVGGELQIPKVTEGILGRIAAQLAKQVIFQKVREAERDTVYNEYIGRVGEIVNASVKRIEGPDVIFDLGKAESRMPRKEQSRLESFAIGERVRVVIARVEKASKGPGVVVSRAVPELVQHLFQTEVPEIYDGTVVIRAIAREAGER
;
A
#
# COMPACT_ATOMS: atom_id res chain seq x y z
N MET A 1 28.83 7.59 -5.25
CA MET A 1 28.11 8.47 -4.30
C MET A 1 26.66 8.43 -4.72
N ALA A 2 25.75 8.00 -3.85
CA ALA A 2 24.34 7.90 -4.21
C ALA A 2 23.78 9.29 -4.53
N SER A 3 22.99 9.38 -5.59
CA SER A 3 22.35 10.63 -6.04
C SER A 3 21.52 11.26 -4.92
N GLU A 4 21.43 12.60 -4.88
CA GLU A 4 20.57 13.33 -3.92
C GLU A 4 19.11 12.83 -3.95
N LEU A 5 18.63 12.45 -5.14
CA LEU A 5 17.29 11.88 -5.30
C LEU A 5 17.17 10.54 -4.56
N TYR A 6 18.17 9.66 -4.68
CA TYR A 6 18.16 8.36 -4.03
C TYR A 6 18.30 8.49 -2.51
N ASN A 7 19.13 9.41 -2.02
CA ASN A 7 19.25 9.70 -0.59
C ASN A 7 17.93 10.20 0.00
N THR A 8 17.17 11.00 -0.76
CA THR A 8 15.83 11.48 -0.35
C THR A 8 14.82 10.33 -0.30
N ILE A 9 14.89 9.41 -1.27
CA ILE A 9 14.04 8.20 -1.29
C ILE A 9 14.35 7.30 -0.09
N ASP A 10 15.62 7.07 0.23
CA ASP A 10 16.04 6.26 1.38
C ASP A 10 15.62 6.91 2.71
N ALA A 11 15.77 8.24 2.85
CA ALA A 11 15.30 8.96 4.03
C ALA A 11 13.78 8.83 4.23
N LEU A 12 12.99 9.01 3.16
CA LEU A 12 11.53 8.87 3.20
C LEU A 12 11.12 7.43 3.54
N SER A 13 11.80 6.45 2.93
CA SER A 13 11.58 5.02 3.17
C SER A 13 11.80 4.66 4.64
N ARG A 14 12.87 5.15 5.26
CA ARG A 14 13.14 4.94 6.70
C ARG A 14 12.11 5.60 7.60
N GLU A 15 11.67 6.82 7.27
CA GLU A 15 10.65 7.53 8.07
C GLU A 15 9.32 6.79 8.07
N LYS A 16 8.92 6.24 6.91
CA LYS A 16 7.63 5.54 6.75
C LYS A 16 7.70 4.04 7.00
N GLY A 17 8.89 3.47 7.17
CA GLY A 17 9.08 2.02 7.37
C GLY A 17 8.70 1.19 6.13
N ILE A 18 8.97 1.70 4.94
CA ILE A 18 8.63 1.07 3.66
C ILE A 18 9.92 0.69 2.93
N ASP A 19 9.94 -0.41 2.18
CA ASP A 19 11.11 -0.77 1.36
C ASP A 19 11.43 0.34 0.32
N PRO A 20 12.68 0.86 0.25
CA PRO A 20 13.08 1.85 -0.75
C PRO A 20 12.74 1.43 -2.19
N GLN A 21 12.75 0.13 -2.47
CA GLN A 21 12.49 -0.42 -3.80
C GLN A 21 11.04 -0.19 -4.24
N ILE A 22 10.09 -0.13 -3.30
CA ILE A 22 8.70 0.22 -3.60
C ILE A 22 8.62 1.67 -4.06
N VAL A 23 9.34 2.58 -3.39
CA VAL A 23 9.37 3.99 -3.76
C VAL A 23 10.04 4.19 -5.12
N VAL A 24 11.12 3.47 -5.40
CA VAL A 24 11.79 3.47 -6.72
C VAL A 24 10.81 3.01 -7.81
N SER A 25 10.11 1.88 -7.61
CA SER A 25 9.12 1.39 -8.56
C SER A 25 7.97 2.39 -8.79
N ALA A 26 7.58 3.13 -7.73
CA ALA A 26 6.54 4.15 -7.84
C ALA A 26 6.99 5.36 -8.66
N VAL A 27 8.26 5.76 -8.54
CA VAL A 27 8.86 6.78 -9.40
C VAL A 27 8.86 6.28 -10.84
N GLU A 28 9.31 5.06 -11.11
CA GLU A 28 9.32 4.48 -12.46
C GLU A 28 7.91 4.44 -13.08
N ASP A 29 6.92 3.94 -12.35
CA ASP A 29 5.51 3.91 -12.76
C ASP A 29 4.99 5.31 -13.13
N ALA A 30 5.34 6.33 -12.33
CA ALA A 30 4.92 7.69 -12.60
C ALA A 30 5.49 8.26 -13.90
N ILE A 31 6.76 7.94 -14.16
CA ILE A 31 7.47 8.38 -15.35
C ILE A 31 6.87 7.70 -16.58
N VAL A 32 6.50 6.43 -16.47
CA VAL A 32 5.77 5.70 -17.52
C VAL A 32 4.46 6.41 -17.85
N VAL A 33 3.66 6.76 -16.84
CA VAL A 33 2.38 7.45 -17.04
C VAL A 33 2.57 8.85 -17.63
N ALA A 34 3.58 9.60 -17.17
CA ALA A 34 3.90 10.92 -17.70
C ALA A 34 4.35 10.86 -19.16
N THR A 35 5.24 9.92 -19.48
CA THR A 35 5.76 9.67 -20.84
C THR A 35 4.63 9.25 -21.77
N ARG A 36 3.74 8.35 -21.33
CA ARG A 36 2.55 7.93 -22.10
C ARG A 36 1.65 9.12 -22.45
N LYS A 37 1.42 10.01 -21.48
CA LYS A 37 0.57 11.20 -21.67
C LYS A 37 1.20 12.21 -22.63
N TYR A 38 2.52 12.34 -22.62
CA TYR A 38 3.24 13.26 -23.51
C TYR A 38 3.23 12.77 -24.97
N TYR A 39 3.67 11.53 -25.20
CA TYR A 39 3.75 10.96 -26.54
C TYR A 39 2.39 10.57 -27.13
N LYS A 40 1.33 10.56 -26.31
CA LYS A 40 -0.04 10.12 -26.70
C LYS A 40 -0.04 8.77 -27.42
N SER A 41 0.91 7.93 -27.06
CA SER A 41 1.17 6.64 -27.70
C SER A 41 0.65 5.52 -26.82
N GLN A 42 0.16 4.44 -27.45
CA GLN A 42 -0.19 3.20 -26.75
C GLN A 42 0.98 2.23 -26.64
N GLU A 43 2.22 2.70 -26.87
CA GLU A 43 3.44 1.92 -26.64
C GLU A 43 3.52 1.38 -25.20
N ASN A 44 4.06 0.17 -25.06
CA ASN A 44 4.52 -0.34 -23.78
C ASN A 44 5.77 0.43 -23.36
N LEU A 45 5.64 1.23 -22.30
CA LEU A 45 6.71 2.06 -21.79
C LEU A 45 7.21 1.49 -20.47
N ARG A 46 8.52 1.37 -20.32
CA ARG A 46 9.20 1.02 -19.06
C ARG A 46 10.13 2.16 -18.70
N ALA A 47 10.15 2.56 -17.43
CA ALA A 47 11.10 3.51 -16.91
C ALA A 47 12.08 2.79 -15.98
N GLN A 48 13.30 3.30 -15.91
CA GLN A 48 14.33 2.80 -15.00
C GLN A 48 15.01 3.99 -14.32
N LEU A 49 15.07 3.94 -12.98
CA LEU A 49 15.83 4.88 -12.18
C LEU A 49 17.21 4.27 -11.85
N ASP A 50 18.26 4.94 -12.30
CA ASP A 50 19.62 4.59 -11.90
C ASP A 50 19.90 5.08 -10.47
N LYS A 51 20.28 4.16 -9.58
CA LYS A 51 20.49 4.43 -8.14
C LYS A 51 21.72 5.31 -7.89
N ASP A 52 22.75 5.17 -8.72
CA ASP A 52 24.01 5.89 -8.56
C ASP A 52 23.93 7.28 -9.17
N THR A 53 23.39 7.38 -10.39
CA THR A 53 23.33 8.66 -11.11
C THR A 53 22.06 9.45 -10.82
N GLY A 54 20.99 8.80 -10.34
CA GLY A 54 19.66 9.40 -10.14
C GLY A 54 18.98 9.80 -11.45
N LYS A 55 19.54 9.42 -12.60
CA LYS A 55 18.95 9.71 -13.90
C LYS A 55 17.83 8.73 -14.18
N ILE A 56 16.75 9.26 -14.72
CA ILE A 56 15.57 8.48 -15.11
C ILE A 56 15.60 8.29 -16.63
N ARG A 57 15.59 7.04 -17.06
CA ARG A 57 15.51 6.66 -18.48
C ARG A 57 14.17 5.99 -18.74
N ALA A 58 13.55 6.31 -19.88
CA ALA A 58 12.33 5.66 -20.33
C ALA A 58 12.61 4.95 -21.66
N PHE A 59 12.02 3.78 -21.81
CA PHE A 59 12.18 2.90 -22.96
C PHE A 59 10.80 2.51 -23.48
N ALA A 60 10.62 2.52 -24.79
CA ALA A 60 9.53 1.79 -25.41
C ALA A 60 9.97 0.34 -25.61
N VAL A 61 9.22 -0.58 -25.02
CA VAL A 61 9.44 -2.01 -25.10
C VAL A 61 8.61 -2.54 -26.26
N LYS A 62 9.28 -3.15 -27.24
CA LYS A 62 8.62 -3.85 -28.34
C LYS A 62 8.94 -5.34 -28.29
N THR A 63 7.94 -6.19 -28.53
CA THR A 63 8.12 -7.64 -28.63
C THR A 63 8.71 -8.00 -30.00
N ILE A 64 9.74 -8.84 -30.01
CA ILE A 64 10.41 -9.25 -31.24
C ILE A 64 9.67 -10.45 -31.85
N VAL A 65 9.20 -10.29 -33.09
CA VAL A 65 8.54 -11.36 -33.86
C VAL A 65 9.41 -11.81 -35.03
N GLU A 66 9.23 -13.06 -35.45
CA GLU A 66 10.06 -13.71 -36.46
C GLU A 66 9.72 -13.25 -37.88
N ALA A 67 8.43 -13.17 -38.21
CA ALA A 67 7.95 -12.80 -39.53
C ALA A 67 7.16 -11.48 -39.52
N PRO A 68 7.26 -10.64 -40.56
CA PRO A 68 6.43 -9.44 -40.73
C PRO A 68 4.92 -9.74 -40.72
N GLU A 69 4.53 -10.95 -41.12
CA GLU A 69 3.14 -11.43 -41.16
C GLU A 69 2.55 -11.69 -39.76
N GLN A 70 3.39 -11.86 -38.73
CA GLN A 70 2.98 -12.05 -37.34
C GLN A 70 2.88 -10.73 -36.56
N VAL A 71 3.13 -9.59 -37.23
CA VAL A 71 2.97 -8.27 -36.63
C VAL A 71 1.48 -7.92 -36.59
N GLU A 72 0.84 -8.15 -35.45
CA GLU A 72 -0.53 -7.72 -35.17
C GLU A 72 -0.58 -6.20 -34.89
N ASP A 73 0.40 -5.69 -34.13
CA ASP A 73 0.48 -4.29 -33.73
C ASP A 73 1.87 -3.68 -34.03
N PRO A 74 2.02 -2.85 -35.08
CA PRO A 74 3.29 -2.20 -35.43
C PRO A 74 3.90 -1.31 -34.33
N THR A 75 3.07 -0.90 -33.38
CA THR A 75 3.47 -0.07 -32.23
C THR A 75 4.09 -0.91 -31.11
N LEU A 76 3.65 -2.17 -30.96
CA LEU A 76 4.03 -3.07 -29.87
C LEU A 76 5.03 -4.14 -30.31
N GLN A 77 5.09 -4.43 -31.61
CA GLN A 77 5.92 -5.49 -32.17
C GLN A 77 6.94 -4.93 -33.16
N VAL A 78 8.05 -5.65 -33.30
CA VAL A 78 9.14 -5.33 -34.22
C VAL A 78 9.69 -6.63 -34.81
N THR A 79 10.09 -6.59 -36.07
CA THR A 79 10.69 -7.77 -36.71
C THR A 79 12.09 -8.03 -36.17
N ILE A 80 12.56 -9.28 -36.21
CA ILE A 80 13.93 -9.62 -35.82
C ILE A 80 14.98 -8.83 -36.62
N ASP A 81 14.71 -8.55 -37.90
CA ASP A 81 15.62 -7.78 -38.76
C ASP A 81 15.74 -6.31 -38.33
N GLU A 82 14.64 -5.72 -37.85
CA GLU A 82 14.64 -4.37 -37.30
C GLU A 82 15.20 -4.33 -35.87
N ALA A 83 14.94 -5.36 -35.08
CA ALA A 83 15.50 -5.50 -33.74
C ALA A 83 17.02 -5.63 -33.78
N ARG A 84 17.56 -6.45 -34.68
CA ARG A 84 19.00 -6.66 -34.86
C ARG A 84 19.77 -5.41 -35.32
N LYS A 85 19.09 -4.44 -35.96
CA LYS A 85 19.70 -3.14 -36.29
C LYS A 85 19.98 -2.28 -35.05
N SER A 86 19.19 -2.45 -34.00
CA SER A 86 19.30 -1.66 -32.77
C SER A 86 20.06 -2.43 -31.68
N ASP A 87 19.83 -3.74 -31.56
CA ASP A 87 20.51 -4.64 -30.64
C ASP A 87 20.94 -5.93 -31.38
N PRO A 88 22.24 -6.13 -31.64
CA PRO A 88 22.74 -7.32 -32.33
C PRO A 88 22.44 -8.66 -31.62
N ASN A 89 22.15 -8.64 -30.32
CA ASN A 89 21.83 -9.83 -29.53
C ASN A 89 20.32 -10.09 -29.41
N ALA A 90 19.49 -9.41 -30.21
CA ALA A 90 18.05 -9.59 -30.23
C ALA A 90 17.63 -11.01 -30.68
N GLU A 91 16.83 -11.68 -29.84
CA GLU A 91 16.25 -13.01 -30.10
C GLU A 91 14.73 -12.93 -30.34
N VAL A 92 14.20 -13.89 -31.12
CA VAL A 92 12.75 -14.02 -31.36
C VAL A 92 12.03 -14.30 -30.04
N GLY A 93 10.95 -13.57 -29.77
CA GLY A 93 10.22 -13.65 -28.50
C GLY A 93 10.80 -12.79 -27.38
N GLY A 94 11.95 -12.14 -27.60
CA GLY A 94 12.55 -11.20 -26.68
C GLY A 94 11.91 -9.80 -26.69
N GLU A 95 12.42 -8.93 -25.83
CA GLU A 95 12.00 -7.53 -25.72
C GLU A 95 13.10 -6.59 -26.26
N LEU A 96 12.76 -5.75 -27.25
CA LEU A 96 13.63 -4.66 -27.70
C LEU A 96 13.30 -3.39 -26.92
N GLN A 97 14.31 -2.78 -26.29
CA GLN A 97 14.16 -1.53 -25.55
C GLN A 97 14.65 -0.34 -26.39
N ILE A 98 13.73 0.49 -26.86
CA ILE A 98 14.04 1.70 -27.64
C ILE A 98 14.07 2.90 -26.68
N PRO A 99 15.23 3.57 -26.49
CA PRO A 99 15.32 4.72 -25.58
C PRO A 99 14.43 5.87 -26.09
N LYS A 100 13.62 6.41 -25.19
CA LYS A 100 12.82 7.62 -25.44
C LYS A 100 13.46 8.80 -24.74
N VAL A 101 13.32 9.98 -25.33
CA VAL A 101 13.86 11.21 -24.76
C VAL A 101 13.10 11.54 -23.47
N THR A 102 13.81 11.55 -22.34
CA THR A 102 13.26 11.92 -21.03
C THR A 102 13.71 13.31 -20.57
N GLU A 103 14.81 13.83 -21.12
CA GLU A 103 15.37 15.13 -20.72
C GLU A 103 14.48 16.29 -21.20
N GLY A 104 14.12 17.19 -20.27
CA GLY A 104 13.32 18.40 -20.55
C GLY A 104 11.81 18.20 -20.69
N ILE A 105 11.35 17.00 -21.04
CA ILE A 105 9.92 16.68 -21.25
C ILE A 105 9.19 16.46 -19.92
N LEU A 106 9.90 15.90 -18.94
CA LEU A 106 9.38 15.62 -17.59
C LEU A 106 9.45 16.83 -16.66
N GLY A 107 8.95 17.97 -17.15
CA GLY A 107 8.81 19.18 -16.34
C GLY A 107 7.79 19.04 -15.21
N ARG A 108 7.09 20.12 -14.90
CA ARG A 108 6.18 20.20 -13.73
C ARG A 108 5.08 19.13 -13.68
N ILE A 109 4.52 18.75 -14.84
CA ILE A 109 3.42 17.77 -14.92
C ILE A 109 3.88 16.38 -14.51
N ALA A 110 5.08 15.97 -14.94
CA ALA A 110 5.63 14.68 -14.57
C ALA A 110 6.00 14.65 -13.09
N ALA A 111 6.54 15.74 -12.55
CA ALA A 111 6.81 15.87 -11.11
C ALA A 111 5.54 15.78 -10.26
N GLN A 112 4.44 16.42 -10.68
CA GLN A 112 3.15 16.34 -9.98
C GLN A 112 2.54 14.93 -10.02
N LEU A 113 2.61 14.29 -11.19
CA LEU A 113 2.10 12.93 -11.36
C LEU A 113 2.97 11.92 -10.59
N ALA A 114 4.28 12.11 -10.57
CA ALA A 114 5.21 11.38 -9.71
C ALA A 114 4.85 11.51 -8.24
N LYS A 115 4.62 12.73 -7.76
CA LYS A 115 4.11 12.92 -6.40
C LYS A 115 2.85 12.08 -6.16
N GLN A 116 1.85 12.16 -7.03
CA GLN A 116 0.61 11.42 -6.83
C GLN A 116 0.81 9.90 -6.79
N VAL A 117 1.55 9.33 -7.75
CA VAL A 117 1.80 7.88 -7.84
C VAL A 117 2.66 7.40 -6.67
N ILE A 118 3.70 8.15 -6.29
CA ILE A 118 4.53 7.86 -5.11
C ILE A 118 3.66 7.81 -3.86
N PHE A 119 2.87 8.86 -3.60
CA PHE A 119 2.00 8.89 -2.42
C PHE A 119 0.97 7.75 -2.42
N GLN A 120 0.49 7.33 -3.59
CA GLN A 120 -0.42 6.19 -3.70
C GLN A 120 0.29 4.87 -3.34
N LYS A 121 1.45 4.60 -3.95
CA LYS A 121 2.23 3.37 -3.71
C LYS A 121 2.74 3.27 -2.27
N VAL A 122 3.18 4.40 -1.70
CA VAL A 122 3.54 4.53 -0.28
C VAL A 122 2.36 4.11 0.60
N ARG A 123 1.16 4.67 0.36
CA ARG A 123 -0.05 4.30 1.10
C ARG A 123 -0.50 2.85 0.89
N GLU A 124 -0.23 2.26 -0.27
CA GLU A 124 -0.48 0.83 -0.54
C GLU A 124 0.47 -0.04 0.30
N ALA A 125 1.76 0.27 0.30
CA ALA A 125 2.74 -0.45 1.08
C ALA A 125 2.52 -0.33 2.59
N GLU A 126 2.22 0.88 3.10
CA GLU A 126 1.85 1.07 4.51
C GLU A 126 0.65 0.18 4.89
N ARG A 127 -0.37 0.11 4.02
CA ARG A 127 -1.54 -0.74 4.27
C ARG A 127 -1.20 -2.23 4.29
N ASP A 128 -0.36 -2.71 3.39
CA ASP A 128 0.05 -4.12 3.38
C ASP A 128 0.88 -4.47 4.62
N THR A 129 1.77 -3.57 5.07
CA THR A 129 2.51 -3.73 6.32
C THR A 129 1.57 -3.82 7.52
N VAL A 130 0.61 -2.90 7.63
CA VAL A 130 -0.41 -2.91 8.69
C VAL A 130 -1.26 -4.18 8.63
N TYR A 131 -1.69 -4.61 7.44
CA TYR A 131 -2.46 -5.84 7.28
C TYR A 131 -1.70 -7.05 7.84
N ASN A 132 -0.43 -7.21 7.43
CA ASN A 132 0.41 -8.32 7.87
C ASN A 132 0.69 -8.28 9.38
N GLU A 133 0.78 -7.10 9.99
CA GLU A 133 1.00 -6.95 11.44
C GLU A 133 -0.24 -7.32 12.27
N TYR A 134 -1.44 -6.98 11.82
CA TYR A 134 -2.66 -7.12 12.63
C TYR A 134 -3.52 -8.35 12.30
N ILE A 135 -3.37 -8.97 11.13
CA ILE A 135 -4.19 -10.13 10.74
C ILE A 135 -4.07 -11.31 11.71
N GLY A 136 -2.88 -11.53 12.28
CA GLY A 136 -2.63 -12.57 13.29
C GLY A 136 -3.10 -12.21 14.71
N ARG A 137 -3.55 -10.97 14.92
CA ARG A 137 -3.95 -10.41 16.22
C ARG A 137 -5.46 -10.20 16.33
N VAL A 138 -6.24 -10.77 15.40
CA VAL A 138 -7.71 -10.73 15.46
C VAL A 138 -8.19 -11.43 16.73
N GLY A 139 -9.10 -10.78 17.46
CA GLY A 139 -9.58 -11.20 18.77
C GLY A 139 -8.78 -10.63 19.95
N GLU A 140 -7.59 -10.07 19.72
CA GLU A 140 -6.77 -9.49 20.79
C GLU A 140 -7.34 -8.14 21.29
N ILE A 141 -7.23 -7.90 22.60
CA ILE A 141 -7.51 -6.61 23.22
C ILE A 141 -6.31 -5.67 23.06
N VAL A 142 -6.55 -4.48 22.51
CA VAL A 142 -5.53 -3.45 22.30
C VAL A 142 -5.95 -2.13 22.93
N ASN A 143 -4.96 -1.39 23.43
CA ASN A 143 -5.18 -0.02 23.91
C ASN A 143 -5.15 0.93 22.71
N ALA A 144 -6.24 1.65 22.49
CA ALA A 144 -6.39 2.55 21.36
C ALA A 144 -6.79 3.94 21.86
N SER A 145 -6.30 5.00 21.22
CA SER A 145 -6.73 6.38 21.55
C SER A 145 -7.63 6.94 20.47
N VAL A 146 -8.74 7.57 20.85
CA VAL A 146 -9.67 8.20 19.90
C VAL A 146 -8.95 9.34 19.20
N LYS A 147 -8.74 9.22 17.89
CA LYS A 147 -8.06 10.23 17.08
C LYS A 147 -9.03 11.26 16.54
N ARG A 148 -10.18 10.79 16.03
CA ARG A 148 -11.24 11.63 15.46
C ARG A 148 -12.54 10.83 15.29
N ILE A 149 -13.63 11.56 15.08
CA ILE A 149 -14.96 10.99 14.82
C ILE A 149 -15.36 11.38 13.40
N GLU A 150 -15.63 10.38 12.56
CA GLU A 150 -16.01 10.52 11.16
C GLU A 150 -17.48 10.08 10.98
N GLY A 151 -18.42 10.99 11.26
CA GLY A 151 -19.85 10.69 11.18
C GLY A 151 -20.27 9.60 12.19
N PRO A 152 -20.79 8.44 11.75
CA PRO A 152 -21.16 7.34 12.65
C PRO A 152 -19.96 6.51 13.12
N ASP A 153 -18.76 6.80 12.61
CA ASP A 153 -17.56 6.02 12.82
C ASP A 153 -16.56 6.71 13.73
N VAL A 154 -15.88 5.94 14.57
CA VAL A 154 -14.83 6.45 15.44
C VAL A 154 -13.49 5.91 14.95
N ILE A 155 -12.55 6.81 14.69
CA ILE A 155 -11.21 6.44 14.26
C ILE A 155 -10.29 6.47 15.48
N PHE A 156 -9.63 5.33 15.71
CA PHE A 156 -8.67 5.17 16.78
C PHE A 156 -7.25 5.09 16.25
N ASP A 157 -6.32 5.52 17.07
CA ASP A 157 -4.88 5.35 16.88
C ASP A 157 -4.40 4.17 17.74
N LEU A 158 -3.78 3.18 17.09
CA LEU A 158 -3.15 2.01 17.71
C LEU A 158 -1.63 2.22 17.93
N GLY A 159 -1.13 3.43 17.70
CA GLY A 159 0.28 3.80 17.77
C GLY A 159 0.99 3.67 16.43
N LYS A 160 0.92 2.48 15.80
CA LYS A 160 1.52 2.24 14.47
C LYS A 160 0.55 2.39 13.30
N ALA A 161 -0.75 2.25 13.57
CA ALA A 161 -1.77 2.26 12.54
C ALA A 161 -3.05 2.93 13.07
N GLU A 162 -3.85 3.46 12.15
CA GLU A 162 -5.22 3.84 12.46
C GLU A 162 -6.14 2.61 12.38
N SER A 163 -7.21 2.63 13.16
CA SER A 163 -8.29 1.66 13.10
C SER A 163 -9.64 2.36 13.13
N ARG A 164 -10.68 1.67 12.66
CA ARG A 164 -12.04 2.19 12.52
C ARG A 164 -13.00 1.35 13.35
N MET A 165 -13.83 2.00 14.14
CA MET A 165 -14.95 1.37 14.87
C MET A 165 -16.28 1.85 14.28
N PRO A 166 -16.92 1.05 13.42
CA PRO A 166 -18.22 1.39 12.87
C PRO A 166 -19.31 1.31 13.92
N ARG A 167 -20.41 2.04 13.70
CA ARG A 167 -21.53 2.12 14.64
C ARG A 167 -22.08 0.76 15.11
N LYS A 168 -21.99 -0.29 14.29
CA LYS A 168 -22.40 -1.65 14.66
C LYS A 168 -21.50 -2.31 15.72
N GLU A 169 -20.25 -1.87 15.80
CA GLU A 169 -19.20 -2.38 16.68
C GLU A 169 -19.04 -1.52 17.95
N GLN A 170 -19.79 -0.41 18.04
CA GLN A 170 -19.83 0.46 19.20
C GLN A 170 -20.84 -0.06 20.22
N SER A 171 -20.53 0.11 21.50
CA SER A 171 -21.51 -0.09 22.57
C SER A 171 -22.53 1.06 22.55
N ARG A 172 -23.83 0.75 22.65
CA ARG A 172 -24.91 1.75 22.49
C ARG A 172 -24.89 2.90 23.49
N LEU A 173 -24.39 2.64 24.70
CA LEU A 173 -24.39 3.61 25.80
C LEU A 173 -23.06 4.35 25.96
N GLU A 174 -22.06 4.01 25.14
CA GLU A 174 -20.74 4.64 25.25
C GLU A 174 -20.64 5.86 24.34
N SER A 175 -20.08 6.93 24.88
CA SER A 175 -19.63 8.09 24.13
C SER A 175 -18.11 8.13 24.15
N PHE A 176 -17.52 8.63 23.07
CA PHE A 176 -16.07 8.70 22.91
C PHE A 176 -15.65 10.16 22.75
N ALA A 177 -14.71 10.61 23.58
CA ALA A 177 -14.09 11.92 23.42
C ALA A 177 -12.78 11.81 22.64
N ILE A 178 -12.45 12.84 21.85
CA ILE A 178 -11.16 12.89 21.14
C ILE A 178 -10.01 12.93 22.16
N GLY A 179 -9.01 12.08 21.97
CA GLY A 179 -7.87 11.91 22.89
C GLY A 179 -8.08 10.87 24.00
N GLU A 180 -9.31 10.38 24.17
CA GLU A 180 -9.62 9.36 25.16
C GLU A 180 -8.92 8.02 24.84
N ARG A 181 -8.38 7.36 25.86
CA ARG A 181 -7.76 6.03 25.72
C ARG A 181 -8.78 4.97 26.11
N VAL A 182 -9.04 4.05 25.19
CA VAL A 182 -10.06 3.02 25.35
C VAL A 182 -9.48 1.66 24.94
N ARG A 183 -9.83 0.61 25.68
CA ARG A 183 -9.53 -0.78 25.30
C ARG A 183 -10.50 -1.23 24.22
N VAL A 184 -10.02 -1.74 23.10
CA VAL A 184 -10.86 -2.24 22.01
C VAL A 184 -10.36 -3.60 21.57
N VAL A 185 -11.24 -4.43 21.00
CA VAL A 185 -10.85 -5.72 20.41
C VAL A 185 -10.69 -5.56 18.92
N ILE A 186 -9.67 -6.18 18.33
CA ILE A 186 -9.52 -6.25 16.88
C ILE A 186 -10.55 -7.25 16.35
N ALA A 187 -11.65 -6.75 15.76
CA ALA A 187 -12.73 -7.61 15.27
C ALA A 187 -12.36 -8.27 13.94
N ARG A 188 -11.71 -7.53 13.04
CA ARG A 188 -11.23 -8.03 11.75
C ARG A 188 -10.25 -7.06 11.11
N VAL A 189 -9.48 -7.55 10.15
CA VAL A 189 -8.55 -6.75 9.34
C VAL A 189 -8.88 -6.95 7.87
N GLU A 190 -9.20 -5.85 7.20
CA GLU A 190 -9.63 -5.82 5.80
C GLU A 190 -8.57 -5.10 4.95
N LYS A 191 -8.37 -5.56 3.71
CA LYS A 191 -7.61 -4.81 2.69
C LYS A 191 -8.50 -3.74 2.06
N ALA A 192 -8.90 -2.75 2.86
CA ALA A 192 -9.74 -1.66 2.40
C ALA A 192 -9.02 -0.82 1.32
N SER A 193 -9.74 -0.47 0.26
CA SER A 193 -9.22 0.40 -0.82
C SER A 193 -9.00 1.85 -0.35
N LYS A 194 -9.71 2.27 0.70
CA LYS A 194 -9.62 3.58 1.34
C LYS A 194 -9.85 3.46 2.85
N GLY A 195 -9.14 4.29 3.60
CA GLY A 195 -9.27 4.39 5.06
C GLY A 195 -8.56 3.26 5.82
N PRO A 196 -8.72 3.23 7.15
CA PRO A 196 -8.10 2.22 8.01
C PRO A 196 -8.60 0.82 7.68
N GLY A 197 -7.68 -0.13 7.47
CA GLY A 197 -8.02 -1.54 7.22
C GLY A 197 -8.34 -2.32 8.50
N VAL A 198 -7.89 -1.84 9.66
CA VAL A 198 -8.14 -2.52 10.95
C VAL A 198 -9.49 -2.08 11.49
N VAL A 199 -10.40 -3.02 11.69
CA VAL A 199 -11.70 -2.79 12.32
C VAL A 199 -11.64 -3.25 13.76
N VAL A 200 -11.93 -2.33 14.66
CA VAL A 200 -11.99 -2.60 16.10
C VAL A 200 -13.44 -2.57 16.59
N SER A 201 -13.67 -3.24 17.72
CA SER A 201 -14.98 -3.37 18.32
C SER A 201 -14.94 -3.30 19.83
N ARG A 202 -16.01 -2.74 20.39
CA ARG A 202 -16.35 -2.84 21.81
C ARG A 202 -17.64 -3.61 22.04
N ALA A 203 -18.34 -4.03 20.97
CA ALA A 203 -19.58 -4.78 21.06
C ALA A 203 -19.36 -6.31 21.16
N VAL A 204 -18.23 -6.81 20.69
CA VAL A 204 -17.94 -8.24 20.62
C VAL A 204 -17.75 -8.90 22.01
N PRO A 205 -18.18 -10.14 22.25
CA PRO A 205 -18.05 -10.83 23.54
C PRO A 205 -16.61 -10.97 24.07
N GLU A 206 -15.64 -11.09 23.16
CA GLU A 206 -14.21 -11.27 23.43
C GLU A 206 -13.66 -10.15 24.31
N LEU A 207 -14.21 -8.92 24.20
CA LEU A 207 -13.81 -7.81 25.07
C LEU A 207 -14.06 -8.16 26.53
N VAL A 208 -15.25 -8.69 26.84
CA VAL A 208 -15.63 -9.05 28.22
C VAL A 208 -14.81 -10.24 28.70
N GLN A 209 -14.56 -11.22 27.82
CA GLN A 209 -13.69 -12.35 28.13
C GLN A 209 -12.30 -11.89 28.60
N HIS A 210 -11.67 -11.01 27.84
CA HIS A 210 -10.34 -10.48 28.16
C HIS A 210 -10.34 -9.57 29.40
N LEU A 211 -11.41 -8.79 29.62
CA LEU A 211 -11.56 -8.00 30.83
C LEU A 211 -11.65 -8.91 32.07
N PHE A 212 -12.44 -9.98 32.04
CA PHE A 212 -12.51 -10.95 33.15
C PHE A 212 -11.18 -11.65 33.41
N GLN A 213 -10.45 -12.03 32.35
CA GLN A 213 -9.10 -12.60 32.50
C GLN A 213 -8.12 -11.64 33.18
N THR A 214 -8.32 -10.32 33.00
CA THR A 214 -7.45 -9.31 33.62
C THR A 214 -7.82 -9.05 35.09
N GLU A 215 -9.12 -9.05 35.40
CA GLU A 215 -9.63 -8.71 36.73
C GLU A 215 -9.68 -9.92 37.69
N VAL A 216 -9.77 -11.15 37.17
CA VAL A 216 -9.98 -12.38 37.96
C VAL A 216 -8.80 -13.35 37.78
N PRO A 217 -7.88 -13.45 38.74
CA PRO A 217 -6.69 -14.32 38.68
C PRO A 217 -7.02 -15.80 38.46
N GLU A 218 -8.13 -16.29 39.00
CA GLU A 218 -8.55 -17.69 38.89
C GLU A 218 -8.90 -18.08 37.46
N ILE A 219 -9.36 -17.12 36.64
CA ILE A 219 -9.60 -17.32 35.21
C ILE A 219 -8.28 -17.27 34.43
N TYR A 220 -7.34 -16.41 34.86
CA TYR A 220 -6.01 -16.30 34.26
C TYR A 220 -5.18 -17.58 34.44
N ASP A 221 -5.17 -18.13 35.66
CA ASP A 221 -4.44 -19.36 35.99
C ASP A 221 -5.13 -20.64 35.47
N GLY A 222 -6.30 -20.50 34.83
CA GLY A 222 -7.07 -21.61 34.26
C GLY A 222 -7.79 -22.49 35.30
N THR A 223 -7.85 -22.05 36.56
CA THR A 223 -8.63 -22.73 37.61
C THR A 223 -10.13 -22.65 37.32
N VAL A 224 -10.58 -21.54 36.74
CA VAL A 224 -11.96 -21.31 36.29
C VAL A 224 -11.98 -21.06 34.78
N VAL A 225 -12.83 -21.79 34.05
CA VAL A 225 -12.94 -21.69 32.58
C VAL A 225 -14.26 -21.06 32.18
N ILE A 226 -14.20 -20.02 31.36
CA ILE A 226 -15.39 -19.40 30.76
C ILE A 226 -15.93 -20.33 29.67
N ARG A 227 -17.07 -20.99 29.93
CA ARG A 227 -17.69 -21.94 28.98
C ARG A 227 -18.45 -21.24 27.86
N ALA A 228 -19.11 -20.12 28.14
CA ALA A 228 -19.88 -19.35 27.19
C ALA A 228 -20.04 -17.91 27.69
N ILE A 229 -20.17 -16.96 26.76
CA ILE A 229 -20.50 -15.56 27.03
C ILE A 229 -21.68 -15.18 26.15
N ALA A 230 -22.74 -14.65 26.76
CA ALA A 230 -23.82 -13.98 26.07
C ALA A 230 -23.71 -12.49 26.38
N ARG A 231 -23.71 -11.65 25.34
CA ARG A 231 -23.51 -10.20 25.49
C ARG A 231 -24.40 -9.42 24.53
N GLU A 232 -25.07 -8.41 25.04
CA GLU A 232 -25.77 -7.36 24.31
C GLU A 232 -25.10 -6.02 24.65
N ALA A 233 -24.28 -5.53 23.72
CA ALA A 233 -23.42 -4.38 23.94
C ALA A 233 -24.20 -3.10 24.33
N GLY A 234 -23.99 -2.64 25.56
CA GLY A 234 -24.68 -1.48 26.11
C GLY A 234 -26.00 -1.80 26.80
N GLU A 235 -26.35 -3.08 27.00
CA GLU A 235 -27.54 -3.48 27.77
C GLU A 235 -27.20 -4.52 28.85
N ARG A 236 -26.69 -5.70 28.47
CA ARG A 236 -26.41 -6.83 29.39
C ARG A 236 -25.23 -7.70 28.97
#